data_AF-A0A6B3D2F3-F1
#
_entry.id   AF-A0A6B3D2F3-F1
#
_cell.length_a   1.000
_cell.length_b   1.000
_cell.length_c   1.000
_cell.angle_alpha   90.00
_cell.angle_beta   90.00
_cell.angle_gamma   90.00
#
_symmetry.space_group_name_H-M   'P 1'
#
loop_
_entity.id
_entity.type
_entity.pdbx_description
1 polymer ?
#
loop_
_entity_poly.entity_id
_entity_poly.type
_entity_poly.pdbx_seq_one_letter_code
_entity_poly.pdbx_strand_id
1 'polypeptide(L)' 'PDDDPAPRNGGIVPMSLRSVHFVVPGGVDDPAAPSGGNAYDRRVRLDLPGFGWRVRSLPVPGDWPRPDAAARTELARV' A
#
# COMPACT_ATOMS: atom_id res chain seq x y z
N PRO A 1 15.42 -30.44 38.53
CA PRO A 1 13.98 -30.69 38.37
C PRO A 1 13.31 -29.42 37.86
N ASP A 2 12.51 -29.61 36.81
CA ASP A 2 11.77 -28.63 35.99
C ASP A 2 12.71 -27.77 35.12
N ASP A 3 13.11 -28.08 33.89
CA ASP A 3 12.51 -28.80 32.75
C ASP A 3 11.10 -28.32 32.37
N ASP A 4 11.04 -27.21 31.63
CA ASP A 4 10.04 -26.99 30.58
C ASP A 4 10.59 -25.95 29.57
N PRO A 5 10.27 -26.05 28.27
CA PRO A 5 11.29 -26.22 27.26
C PRO A 5 11.39 -24.98 26.37
N ALA A 6 12.55 -24.79 25.76
CA ALA A 6 12.65 -23.95 24.57
C ALA A 6 11.56 -24.33 23.56
N PRO A 7 10.81 -23.37 22.98
CA PRO A 7 9.77 -23.70 22.03
C PRO A 7 10.35 -24.48 20.86
N ARG A 8 9.79 -25.67 20.71
CA ARG A 8 10.12 -26.71 19.72
C ARG A 8 9.85 -26.19 18.30
N ASN A 9 10.78 -26.51 17.39
CA ASN A 9 10.77 -26.26 15.94
C ASN A 9 9.39 -26.05 15.29
N GLY A 10 9.20 -24.93 14.56
CA GLY A 10 8.18 -24.86 13.49
C GLY A 10 7.46 -23.54 13.22
N GLY A 11 7.65 -22.48 14.01
CA GLY A 11 6.95 -21.22 13.80
C GLY A 11 7.81 -20.24 13.01
N ILE A 12 7.49 -20.03 11.72
CA ILE A 12 7.93 -18.82 11.01
C ILE A 12 7.51 -17.64 11.89
N VAL A 13 8.45 -16.98 12.57
CA VAL A 13 8.19 -15.62 13.03
C VAL A 13 7.83 -14.89 11.75
N PRO A 14 6.59 -14.37 11.56
CA PRO A 14 6.32 -13.60 10.37
C PRO A 14 7.31 -12.44 10.45
N MET A 15 8.34 -12.46 9.59
CA MET A 15 9.13 -11.27 9.33
C MET A 15 8.12 -10.16 9.18
N SER A 16 8.14 -9.18 10.09
CA SER A 16 7.14 -8.11 10.15
C SER A 16 6.91 -7.59 8.74
N LEU A 17 5.77 -7.96 8.11
CA LEU A 17 5.47 -7.59 6.73
C LEU A 17 5.45 -6.06 6.68
N ARG A 18 6.48 -5.48 6.08
CA ARG A 18 6.58 -4.03 5.93
C ARG A 18 5.39 -3.57 5.10
N SER A 19 4.62 -2.62 5.63
CA SER A 19 3.42 -2.14 4.96
C SER A 19 3.71 -0.83 4.24
N VAL A 20 3.20 -0.71 3.01
CA VAL A 20 3.30 0.49 2.19
C VAL A 20 1.91 0.89 1.72
N HIS A 21 1.60 2.18 1.85
CA HIS A 21 0.32 2.76 1.47
C HIS A 21 0.54 3.67 0.26
N PHE A 22 -0.14 3.37 -0.84
CA PHE A 22 -0.18 4.19 -2.04
C PHE A 22 -1.39 5.09 -1.97
N VAL A 23 -1.17 6.39 -1.75
CA VAL A 23 -2.23 7.40 -1.88
C VAL A 23 -2.29 7.80 -3.33
N VAL A 24 -3.40 7.49 -3.98
CA VAL A 24 -3.54 7.67 -5.44
C VAL A 24 -4.83 8.42 -5.75
N PRO A 25 -4.86 9.27 -6.79
CA PRO A 25 -6.10 9.84 -7.28
C PRO A 25 -7.08 8.72 -7.68
N GLY A 26 -8.39 8.93 -7.47
CA GLY A 26 -9.40 7.92 -7.80
C GLY A 26 -9.39 7.44 -9.25
N GLY A 27 -8.90 8.26 -10.19
CA GLY A 27 -8.76 7.92 -11.61
C GLY A 27 -7.41 7.33 -12.02
N VAL A 28 -6.50 7.02 -11.09
CA VAL A 28 -5.13 6.58 -11.44
C VAL A 28 -5.12 5.28 -12.27
N ASP A 29 -6.08 4.40 -12.02
CA ASP A 29 -6.21 3.09 -12.66
C ASP A 29 -7.13 3.14 -13.91
N ASP A 30 -7.58 4.34 -14.32
CA ASP A 30 -8.42 4.50 -15.51
C ASP A 30 -7.63 4.15 -16.79
N PRO A 31 -7.99 3.07 -17.50
CA PRO A 31 -7.31 2.68 -18.74
C PRO A 31 -7.47 3.70 -19.86
N ALA A 32 -8.44 4.63 -19.78
CA ALA A 32 -8.64 5.70 -20.76
C ALA A 32 -7.72 6.92 -20.54
N ALA A 33 -7.04 7.01 -19.40
CA ALA A 33 -6.13 8.11 -19.05
C ALA A 33 -4.72 7.59 -18.66
N PRO A 34 -4.02 6.84 -19.54
CA PRO A 34 -2.72 6.31 -19.20
C PRO A 34 -1.68 7.43 -19.05
N SER A 35 -0.93 7.38 -17.96
CA SER A 35 0.25 8.23 -17.75
C SER A 35 1.46 7.35 -17.43
N GLY A 36 2.67 7.82 -17.75
CA GLY A 36 3.90 7.11 -17.39
C GLY A 36 4.05 6.90 -15.88
N GLY A 37 3.57 7.87 -15.08
CA GLY A 37 3.53 7.76 -13.62
C GLY A 37 2.57 6.65 -13.15
N ASN A 38 1.35 6.61 -13.69
CA ASN A 38 0.35 5.60 -13.30
C ASN A 38 0.82 4.18 -13.68
N ALA A 39 1.49 4.04 -14.83
CA ALA A 39 2.06 2.77 -15.27
C ALA A 39 3.21 2.32 -14.35
N TYR A 40 4.07 3.24 -13.92
CA TYR A 40 5.15 2.97 -12.97
C TYR A 40 4.58 2.54 -11.61
N ASP A 41 3.65 3.31 -11.05
CA ASP A 41 3.04 3.03 -9.75
C ASP A 41 2.30 1.68 -9.76
N ARG A 42 1.58 1.37 -10.84
CA ARG A 42 0.92 0.07 -11.03
C ARG A 42 1.93 -1.08 -11.00
N ARG A 43 3.06 -0.95 -11.70
CA ARG A 43 4.10 -1.97 -11.72
C ARG A 43 4.71 -2.16 -10.34
N VAL A 44 5.09 -1.06 -9.67
CA VAL A 44 5.65 -1.09 -8.32
C VAL A 44 4.67 -1.75 -7.33
N ARG A 45 3.37 -1.39 -7.39
CA ARG A 45 2.31 -1.96 -6.55
C ARG A 45 2.11 -3.46 -6.76
N LEU A 46 2.28 -3.96 -7.98
CA LEU A 46 2.17 -5.38 -8.31
C LEU A 46 3.41 -6.19 -7.92
N ASP A 47 4.59 -5.58 -8.01
CA ASP A 47 5.87 -6.27 -7.76
C ASP A 47 6.23 -6.32 -6.27
N LEU A 48 5.90 -5.27 -5.50
CA LEU A 48 6.20 -5.13 -4.06
C LEU A 48 5.76 -6.32 -3.17
N PRO A 49 4.56 -6.93 -3.36
CA PRO A 49 4.18 -8.13 -2.63
C PRO A 49 5.17 -9.29 -2.80
N GLY A 50 5.79 -9.42 -3.98
CA GLY A 50 6.84 -10.42 -4.25
C GLY A 50 8.12 -10.21 -3.42
N PHE A 51 8.31 -9.02 -2.87
CA PHE A 51 9.44 -8.67 -2.00
C PHE A 51 9.09 -8.66 -0.50
N GLY A 52 7.95 -9.23 -0.12
CA GLY A 52 7.52 -9.31 1.28
C GLY A 52 6.87 -8.04 1.83
N TRP A 53 6.41 -7.14 0.96
CA TRP A 53 5.66 -5.94 1.36
C TRP A 53 4.16 -6.17 1.31
N ARG A 54 3.44 -5.66 2.31
CA ARG A 54 1.99 -5.53 2.23
C ARG A 54 1.63 -4.21 1.57
N VAL A 55 1.09 -4.28 0.36
CA VAL A 55 0.68 -3.08 -0.38
C VAL A 55 -0.80 -2.79 -0.14
N ARG A 56 -1.10 -1.56 0.26
CA ARG A 56 -2.45 -1.02 0.38
C ARG A 56 -2.58 0.22 -0.49
N SER A 57 -3.70 0.38 -1.16
CA SER A 57 -3.99 1.60 -1.91
C SER A 57 -5.14 2.32 -1.28
N LEU A 58 -4.97 3.63 -1.16
CA LEU A 58 -5.92 4.57 -0.60
C LEU A 58 -6.31 5.51 -1.73
N PRO A 59 -7.34 5.17 -2.52
CA PRO A 59 -7.86 6.05 -3.54
C PRO A 59 -8.45 7.29 -2.87
N VAL A 60 -7.96 8.47 -3.24
CA VAL A 60 -8.49 9.74 -2.76
C VAL A 60 -9.31 10.41 -3.86
N PRO A 61 -10.57 10.77 -3.57
CA PRO A 61 -11.41 11.49 -4.52
C PRO A 61 -10.89 12.91 -4.74
N GLY A 62 -11.27 13.51 -5.88
CA GLY A 62 -10.95 14.88 -6.25
C GLY A 62 -10.00 14.99 -7.44
N ASP A 63 -9.90 16.21 -7.97
CA ASP A 63 -9.19 16.53 -9.22
C ASP A 63 -7.68 16.70 -9.02
N TRP A 64 -7.05 15.73 -8.37
CA TRP A 64 -5.60 15.71 -8.18
C TRP A 64 -4.87 15.78 -9.54
N PRO A 65 -3.81 16.61 -9.67
CA PRO A 65 -3.04 17.28 -8.61
C PRO A 65 -3.58 18.65 -8.18
N ARG A 66 -4.73 19.11 -8.70
CA ARG A 66 -5.36 20.39 -8.34
C ARG A 66 -6.67 20.17 -7.56
N PRO A 67 -6.60 19.66 -6.32
CA PRO A 67 -7.80 19.37 -5.53
C PRO A 67 -8.49 20.66 -5.06
N ASP A 68 -9.80 20.57 -4.87
CA ASP A 68 -10.57 21.57 -4.13
C ASP A 68 -10.30 21.48 -2.60
N ALA A 69 -10.89 22.41 -1.84
CA ALA A 69 -10.71 22.46 -0.39
C ALA A 69 -11.31 21.24 0.36
N ALA A 70 -12.38 20.64 -0.17
CA ALA A 70 -13.03 19.49 0.43
C ALA A 70 -12.18 18.23 0.26
N ALA A 71 -11.63 18.00 -0.94
CA ALA A 71 -10.70 16.91 -1.24
C ALA A 71 -9.42 17.01 -0.41
N ARG A 72 -8.89 18.23 -0.17
CA ARG A 72 -7.76 18.43 0.76
C ARG A 72 -8.11 18.13 2.21
N THR A 73 -9.29 18.55 2.66
CA THR A 73 -9.77 18.29 4.03
C THR A 73 -9.96 16.80 4.27
N GLU A 74 -10.47 16.08 3.28
CA GLU A 74 -10.64 14.64 3.37
C GLU A 74 -9.31 13.89 3.38
N LEU A 75 -8.35 14.27 2.51
CA LEU A 75 -7.00 13.70 2.56
C LEU A 75 -6.33 13.87 3.94
N ALA A 76 -6.56 14.99 4.63
CA ALA A 76 -5.98 15.25 5.95
C ALA A 76 -6.51 14.31 7.06
N ARG A 77 -7.54 13.50 6.78
CA ARG A 77 -8.14 12.54 7.73
C ARG A 77 -7.70 11.09 7.49
N VAL A 78 -7.01 10.85 6.38
CA VAL A 78 -6.50 9.52 5.95
C VAL A 78 -5.15 9.24 6.61
#